data_AF-A0AAJ3B2Y3-F1
#
_entry.id   AF-A0AAJ3B2Y3-F1
#
_cell.length_a   1.000
_cell.length_b   1.000
_cell.length_c   1.000
_cell.angle_alpha   90.00
_cell.angle_beta   90.00
_cell.angle_gamma   90.00
#
_symmetry.space_group_name_H-M   'P 1'
#
loop_
_entity.id
_entity.type
_entity.pdbx_description
1 polymer ?
#
loop_
_entity_poly.entity_id
_entity_poly.type
_entity_poly.pdbx_seq_one_letter_code
_entity_poly.pdbx_strand_id
1 'polypeptide(L)'
;MSHEPHRPTTQVREFPSKLAMLALGAALIIFATWFSSYVAFEPIALAGDAWAFGPREVAHLFGFMGCVLAAWFCGNSFNTWPTLIVSLVMGAIGIGLVVYASLAPREIKDLINPKVAEAFLYVLYYYLLGCGAGCAIRKQSRWLFQPRRMLIITAIFLAFVSIGWEVYTQPFEHVYQKPPRGYVQFAQVLCDFVGIAIGCTLVNHLIRRLESQGFTNPTTPDCTSTHGFAKELWAMVSMTAARFRQL
;
A
#
# COMPACT_ATOMS: atom_id res chain seq x y z
N MET A 1 -19.53 -41.85 -13.55
CA MET A 1 -18.70 -40.81 -12.91
C MET A 1 -19.09 -39.47 -13.53
N SER A 2 -19.90 -38.69 -12.84
CA SER A 2 -20.26 -37.32 -13.26
C SER A 2 -19.07 -36.41 -13.01
N HIS A 3 -18.51 -35.83 -14.09
CA HIS A 3 -17.56 -34.73 -13.97
C HIS A 3 -18.31 -33.55 -13.34
N GLU A 4 -18.08 -33.29 -12.04
CA GLU A 4 -18.49 -32.04 -11.43
C GLU A 4 -17.85 -30.90 -12.23
N PRO A 5 -18.64 -29.94 -12.75
CA PRO A 5 -18.09 -28.81 -13.47
C PRO A 5 -17.16 -28.04 -12.53
N HIS A 6 -15.90 -27.87 -12.97
CA HIS A 6 -14.91 -27.05 -12.27
C HIS A 6 -15.51 -25.67 -11.99
N ARG A 7 -15.93 -25.44 -10.73
CA ARG A 7 -16.34 -24.10 -10.30
C ARG A 7 -15.16 -23.17 -10.56
N PRO A 8 -15.34 -22.06 -11.29
CA PRO A 8 -14.28 -21.09 -11.48
C PRO A 8 -13.76 -20.68 -10.10
N THR A 9 -12.45 -20.89 -9.92
CA THR A 9 -11.76 -20.72 -8.65
C THR A 9 -12.04 -19.32 -8.10
N THR A 10 -12.60 -19.28 -6.90
CA THR A 10 -12.97 -18.09 -6.12
C THR A 10 -11.91 -16.97 -6.14
N GLN A 11 -10.63 -17.32 -6.28
CA GLN A 11 -9.51 -16.38 -6.37
C GLN A 11 -9.61 -15.34 -7.52
N VAL A 12 -10.23 -15.66 -8.66
CA VAL A 12 -10.30 -14.75 -9.81
C VAL A 12 -11.20 -13.54 -9.55
N ARG A 13 -12.20 -13.68 -8.66
CA ARG A 13 -13.17 -12.62 -8.37
C ARG A 13 -12.72 -11.64 -7.28
N GLU A 14 -11.82 -12.06 -6.39
CA GLU A 14 -11.26 -11.17 -5.34
C GLU A 14 -10.25 -10.18 -5.89
N PHE A 15 -9.51 -10.57 -6.92
CA PHE A 15 -8.36 -9.82 -7.44
C PHE A 15 -8.71 -8.39 -7.88
N PRO A 16 -9.78 -8.15 -8.68
CA PRO A 16 -10.14 -6.80 -9.11
C PRO A 16 -10.46 -5.85 -7.95
N SER A 17 -11.15 -6.33 -6.91
CA SER A 17 -11.51 -5.49 -5.76
C SER A 17 -10.29 -5.13 -4.90
N LYS A 18 -9.33 -6.05 -4.75
CA LYS A 18 -8.05 -5.76 -4.07
C LYS A 18 -7.21 -4.76 -4.88
N LEU A 19 -7.14 -4.94 -6.20
CA LEU A 19 -6.44 -4.01 -7.08
C LEU A 19 -7.07 -2.61 -7.07
N ALA A 20 -8.40 -2.53 -7.02
CA ALA A 20 -9.11 -1.26 -6.87
C ALA A 20 -8.76 -0.54 -5.55
N MET A 21 -8.55 -1.28 -4.45
CA MET A 21 -8.07 -0.69 -3.19
C MET A 21 -6.65 -0.15 -3.29
N LEU A 22 -5.74 -0.86 -3.98
CA LEU A 22 -4.40 -0.34 -4.24
C LEU A 22 -4.47 0.95 -5.08
N ALA A 23 -5.27 0.96 -6.15
CA ALA A 23 -5.42 2.13 -7.02
C ALA A 23 -6.02 3.33 -6.26
N LEU A 24 -7.06 3.10 -5.44
CA LEU A 24 -7.63 4.14 -4.58
C LEU A 24 -6.61 4.64 -3.55
N GLY A 25 -5.86 3.74 -2.92
CA GLY A 25 -4.80 4.08 -1.98
C GLY A 25 -3.72 4.97 -2.62
N ALA A 26 -3.24 4.60 -3.80
CA ALA A 26 -2.29 5.39 -4.57
C ALA A 26 -2.85 6.77 -4.95
N ALA A 27 -4.10 6.83 -5.42
CA ALA A 27 -4.76 8.09 -5.76
C ALA A 27 -4.88 9.03 -4.55
N LEU A 28 -5.19 8.50 -3.36
CA LEU A 28 -5.26 9.28 -2.12
C LEU A 28 -3.89 9.80 -1.67
N ILE A 29 -2.83 9.00 -1.81
CA ILE A 29 -1.45 9.43 -1.50
C ILE A 29 -1.00 10.54 -2.47
N ILE A 30 -1.29 10.38 -3.77
CA ILE A 30 -1.01 11.41 -4.78
C ILE A 30 -1.79 12.68 -4.47
N PHE A 31 -3.09 12.54 -4.16
CA PHE A 31 -3.94 13.67 -3.77
C PHE A 31 -3.39 14.37 -2.53
N ALA A 32 -3.01 13.65 -1.48
CA ALA A 32 -2.43 14.22 -0.26
C ALA A 32 -1.13 14.99 -0.55
N THR A 33 -0.26 14.42 -1.39
CA THR A 33 1.00 15.06 -1.80
C THR A 33 0.74 16.35 -2.58
N TRP A 34 -0.16 16.29 -3.55
CA TRP A 34 -0.60 17.46 -4.31
C TRP A 34 -1.24 18.51 -3.40
N PHE A 35 -2.17 18.11 -2.54
CA PHE A 35 -2.90 19.01 -1.63
C PHE A 35 -1.92 19.74 -0.71
N SER A 36 -0.98 19.02 -0.09
CA SER A 36 0.03 19.62 0.78
C SER A 36 0.97 20.59 0.05
N SER A 37 1.12 20.46 -1.27
CA SER A 37 2.05 21.27 -2.06
C SER A 37 1.39 22.52 -2.66
N TYR A 38 0.10 22.44 -2.98
CA TYR A 38 -0.58 23.46 -3.79
C TYR A 38 -1.75 24.14 -3.10
N VAL A 39 -2.29 23.56 -2.02
CA VAL A 39 -3.41 24.16 -1.28
C VAL A 39 -2.87 24.86 -0.05
N ALA A 40 -3.16 26.16 0.05
CA ALA A 40 -2.77 26.99 1.18
C ALA A 40 -4.00 27.68 1.78
N PHE A 41 -4.15 27.57 3.08
CA PHE A 41 -5.06 28.37 3.90
C PHE A 41 -4.44 28.55 5.28
N GLU A 42 -4.85 29.60 6.00
CA GLU A 42 -4.34 29.88 7.33
C GLU A 42 -4.73 28.75 8.30
N PRO A 43 -3.76 28.16 9.03
CA PRO A 43 -4.07 27.16 10.03
C PRO A 43 -4.95 27.73 11.14
N ILE A 44 -5.98 26.98 11.52
CA ILE A 44 -6.87 27.33 12.63
C ILE A 44 -6.25 26.77 13.90
N ALA A 45 -5.73 27.64 14.77
CA ALA A 45 -5.19 27.25 16.06
C ALA A 45 -6.31 26.96 17.07
N LEU A 46 -6.44 25.72 17.53
CA LEU A 46 -7.42 25.34 18.56
C LEU A 46 -6.86 25.52 19.98
N ALA A 47 -5.58 25.19 20.18
CA ALA A 47 -4.89 25.29 21.48
C ALA A 47 -3.36 25.40 21.26
N GLY A 48 -2.93 26.55 20.73
CA GLY A 48 -1.53 26.79 20.36
C GLY A 48 -1.05 26.02 19.12
N ASP A 49 0.23 26.14 18.80
CA ASP A 49 0.82 25.62 17.55
C ASP A 49 0.83 24.09 17.45
N ALA A 50 0.72 23.39 18.59
CA ALA A 50 0.61 21.93 18.64
C ALA A 50 -0.75 21.41 18.18
N TRP A 51 -1.80 22.26 18.27
CA TRP A 51 -3.18 21.96 17.93
C TRP A 51 -3.70 22.83 16.79
N ALA A 52 -2.82 23.26 15.89
CA ALA A 52 -3.20 24.00 14.70
C ALA A 52 -3.63 23.04 13.58
N PHE A 53 -4.79 23.31 12.98
CA PHE A 53 -5.32 22.56 11.83
C PHE A 53 -5.20 23.40 10.56
N GLY A 54 -4.34 22.98 9.65
CA GLY A 54 -4.10 23.61 8.37
C GLY A 54 -4.18 22.64 7.19
N PRO A 55 -3.69 23.06 6.01
CA PRO A 55 -3.67 22.22 4.81
C PRO A 55 -2.89 20.93 5.00
N ARG A 56 -1.87 20.96 5.85
CA ARG A 56 -1.00 19.81 6.11
C ARG A 56 -1.72 18.72 6.87
N GLU A 57 -2.46 19.05 7.93
CA GLU A 57 -3.23 18.09 8.72
C GLU A 57 -4.30 17.40 7.86
N VAL A 58 -4.92 18.16 6.94
CA VAL A 58 -5.85 17.60 5.93
C VAL A 58 -5.13 16.66 4.96
N ALA A 59 -3.97 17.04 4.44
CA ALA A 59 -3.17 16.17 3.58
C ALA A 59 -2.79 14.86 4.30
N HIS A 60 -2.38 14.95 5.56
CA HIS A 60 -2.05 13.81 6.41
C HIS A 60 -3.24 12.86 6.60
N LEU A 61 -4.43 13.39 6.85
CA LEU A 61 -5.67 12.60 6.93
C LEU A 61 -5.89 11.73 5.67
N PHE A 62 -5.84 12.34 4.49
CA PHE A 62 -6.02 11.61 3.23
C PHE A 62 -4.84 10.68 2.92
N GLY A 63 -3.62 11.11 3.24
CA GLY A 63 -2.40 10.36 3.05
C GLY A 63 -2.41 9.06 3.85
N PHE A 64 -2.71 9.12 5.15
CA PHE A 64 -2.77 7.94 6.01
C PHE A 64 -3.93 7.01 5.66
N MET A 65 -5.08 7.55 5.23
CA MET A 65 -6.15 6.73 4.65
C MET A 65 -5.65 5.94 3.44
N GLY A 66 -4.94 6.59 2.51
CA GLY A 66 -4.34 5.95 1.35
C GLY A 66 -3.26 4.93 1.72
N CYS A 67 -2.41 5.25 2.69
CA CYS A 67 -1.38 4.35 3.22
C CYS A 67 -1.96 3.06 3.79
N VAL A 68 -3.09 3.10 4.50
CA VAL A 68 -3.75 1.87 4.98
C VAL A 68 -4.16 0.99 3.80
N LEU A 69 -4.80 1.53 2.78
CA LEU A 69 -5.26 0.76 1.62
C LEU A 69 -4.08 0.10 0.87
N ALA A 70 -3.04 0.88 0.59
CA ALA A 70 -1.86 0.43 -0.13
C ALA A 70 -1.04 -0.59 0.69
N ALA A 71 -0.76 -0.29 1.96
CA ALA A 71 0.01 -1.18 2.84
C ALA A 71 -0.74 -2.48 3.13
N TRP A 72 -2.06 -2.42 3.34
CA TRP A 72 -2.87 -3.62 3.48
C TRP A 72 -2.83 -4.48 2.21
N PHE A 73 -2.96 -3.88 1.03
CA PHE A 73 -2.85 -4.62 -0.22
C PHE A 73 -1.47 -5.27 -0.36
N CYS A 74 -0.39 -4.51 -0.16
CA CYS A 74 0.98 -5.01 -0.28
C CYS A 74 1.26 -6.13 0.73
N GLY A 75 0.78 -6.03 1.96
CA GLY A 75 0.91 -7.11 2.94
C GLY A 75 0.04 -8.33 2.60
N ASN A 76 -1.24 -8.10 2.25
CA ASN A 76 -2.15 -9.19 1.89
C ASN A 76 -1.76 -9.87 0.58
N SER A 77 -0.95 -9.21 -0.25
CA SER A 77 -0.54 -9.75 -1.53
C SER A 77 0.24 -11.06 -1.38
N PHE A 78 0.96 -11.22 -0.26
CA PHE A 78 1.66 -12.45 0.10
C PHE A 78 0.72 -13.60 0.48
N ASN A 79 -0.59 -13.38 0.60
CA ASN A 79 -1.54 -14.44 0.91
C ASN A 79 -1.87 -15.32 -0.31
N THR A 80 -1.88 -14.78 -1.53
CA THR A 80 -2.19 -15.53 -2.75
C THR A 80 -1.14 -15.27 -3.84
N TRP A 81 -1.05 -16.15 -4.84
CA TRP A 81 -0.08 -15.99 -5.92
C TRP A 81 -0.40 -14.83 -6.87
N PRO A 82 -1.67 -14.63 -7.32
CA PRO A 82 -1.99 -13.55 -8.26
C PRO A 82 -1.63 -12.17 -7.70
N THR A 83 -1.93 -11.91 -6.43
CA THR A 83 -1.61 -10.63 -5.79
C THR A 83 -0.11 -10.49 -5.52
N LEU A 84 0.59 -11.57 -5.17
CA LEU A 84 2.04 -11.55 -4.99
C LEU A 84 2.76 -11.14 -6.28
N ILE A 85 2.31 -11.65 -7.44
CA ILE A 85 2.88 -11.27 -8.74
C ILE A 85 2.77 -9.75 -8.93
N VAL A 86 1.63 -9.13 -8.59
CA VAL A 86 1.48 -7.67 -8.69
C VAL A 86 2.53 -6.96 -7.85
N SER A 87 2.74 -7.38 -6.60
CA SER A 87 3.79 -6.77 -5.75
C SER A 87 5.20 -6.98 -6.31
N LEU A 88 5.50 -8.15 -6.86
CA LEU A 88 6.81 -8.39 -7.49
C LEU A 88 7.01 -7.54 -8.75
N VAL A 89 5.97 -7.39 -9.58
CA VAL A 89 5.99 -6.54 -10.77
C VAL A 89 6.18 -5.07 -10.39
N MET A 90 5.48 -4.58 -9.36
CA MET A 90 5.69 -3.22 -8.84
C MET A 90 7.14 -3.01 -8.37
N GLY A 91 7.72 -3.98 -7.68
CA GLY A 91 9.13 -3.94 -7.28
C GLY A 91 10.09 -3.92 -8.48
N ALA A 92 9.83 -4.76 -9.48
CA ALA A 92 10.62 -4.81 -10.72
C ALA A 92 10.55 -3.50 -11.52
N ILE A 93 9.36 -2.89 -11.63
CA ILE A 93 9.17 -1.56 -12.23
C ILE A 93 9.97 -0.52 -11.46
N GLY A 94 9.90 -0.53 -10.13
CA GLY A 94 10.66 0.39 -9.28
C GLY A 94 12.18 0.28 -9.50
N ILE A 95 12.72 -0.94 -9.53
CA ILE A 95 14.14 -1.19 -9.85
C ILE A 95 14.47 -0.68 -11.26
N GLY A 96 13.62 -0.99 -12.24
CA GLY A 96 13.80 -0.52 -13.62
C GLY A 96 13.86 1.01 -13.72
N LEU A 97 13.00 1.72 -12.97
CA LEU A 97 13.02 3.18 -12.90
C LEU A 97 14.31 3.72 -12.28
N VAL A 98 14.83 3.08 -11.22
CA VAL A 98 16.11 3.47 -10.60
C VAL A 98 17.28 3.25 -11.56
N VAL A 99 17.34 2.10 -12.22
CA VAL A 99 18.39 1.80 -13.21
C VAL A 99 18.31 2.79 -14.37
N TYR A 100 17.11 3.04 -14.89
CA TYR A 100 16.88 4.03 -15.94
C TYR A 100 17.37 5.42 -15.51
N ALA A 101 16.94 5.92 -14.33
CA ALA A 101 17.38 7.22 -13.82
C ALA A 101 18.90 7.30 -13.61
N SER A 102 19.54 6.20 -13.19
CA SER A 102 20.99 6.13 -12.98
C SER A 102 21.77 6.17 -14.28
N LEU A 103 21.24 5.54 -15.34
CA LEU A 103 21.84 5.49 -16.67
C LEU A 103 21.40 6.64 -17.59
N ALA A 104 20.40 7.41 -17.19
CA ALA A 104 19.84 8.46 -18.02
C ALA A 104 20.89 9.54 -18.37
N PRO A 105 20.79 10.14 -19.57
CA PRO A 105 21.56 11.33 -19.94
C PRO A 105 21.42 12.46 -18.91
N ARG A 106 22.41 13.37 -18.86
CA ARG A 106 22.44 14.47 -17.88
C ARG A 106 21.19 15.34 -17.96
N GLU A 107 20.70 15.58 -19.17
CA GLU A 107 19.50 16.37 -19.45
C GLU A 107 18.26 15.83 -18.75
N ILE A 108 18.14 14.50 -18.61
CA ILE A 108 17.03 13.87 -17.89
C ILE A 108 17.28 13.90 -16.39
N LYS A 109 18.52 13.71 -15.94
CA LYS A 109 18.89 13.77 -14.52
C LYS A 109 18.62 15.15 -13.92
N ASP A 110 18.86 16.20 -14.68
CA ASP A 110 18.62 17.59 -14.26
C ASP A 110 17.12 17.89 -14.09
N LEU A 111 16.22 17.11 -14.73
CA LEU A 111 14.77 17.20 -14.54
C LEU A 111 14.29 16.50 -13.26
N ILE A 112 15.08 15.61 -12.68
CA ILE A 112 14.69 14.83 -11.50
C ILE A 112 15.14 15.60 -10.25
N ASN A 113 14.18 16.02 -9.43
CA ASN A 113 14.50 16.63 -8.15
C ASN A 113 15.27 15.63 -7.27
N PRO A 114 16.50 15.97 -6.81
CA PRO A 114 17.36 15.03 -6.11
C PRO A 114 16.75 14.52 -4.79
N LYS A 115 15.96 15.34 -4.10
CA LYS A 115 15.24 14.93 -2.88
C LYS A 115 14.13 13.93 -3.17
N VAL A 116 13.45 14.08 -4.32
CA VAL A 116 12.42 13.15 -4.75
C VAL A 116 13.04 11.82 -5.17
N ALA A 117 14.17 11.86 -5.88
CA ALA A 117 14.93 10.66 -6.23
C ALA A 117 15.41 9.90 -4.98
N GLU A 118 15.98 10.61 -4.01
CA GLU A 118 16.43 10.04 -2.75
C GLU A 118 15.28 9.40 -1.96
N ALA A 119 14.16 10.12 -1.80
CA ALA A 119 12.96 9.58 -1.15
C ALA A 119 12.43 8.33 -1.87
N PHE A 120 12.40 8.34 -3.21
CA PHE A 120 11.98 7.18 -4.01
C PHE A 120 12.92 5.98 -3.80
N LEU A 121 14.23 6.20 -3.73
CA LEU A 121 15.21 5.14 -3.45
C LEU A 121 15.01 4.52 -2.06
N TYR A 122 14.78 5.33 -1.03
CA TYR A 122 14.48 4.81 0.30
C TYR A 122 13.18 4.00 0.31
N VAL A 123 12.11 4.53 -0.29
CA VAL A 123 10.82 3.83 -0.39
C VAL A 123 10.98 2.51 -1.12
N LEU A 124 11.71 2.49 -2.24
CA LEU A 124 11.97 1.27 -3.00
C LEU A 124 12.80 0.27 -2.19
N TYR A 125 13.85 0.72 -1.50
CA TYR A 125 14.69 -0.13 -0.67
C TYR A 125 13.87 -0.83 0.42
N TYR A 126 13.08 -0.07 1.19
CA TYR A 126 12.20 -0.62 2.22
C TYR A 126 11.11 -1.53 1.64
N TYR A 127 10.60 -1.19 0.46
CA TYR A 127 9.63 -2.03 -0.25
C TYR A 127 10.22 -3.39 -0.62
N LEU A 128 11.43 -3.42 -1.21
CA LEU A 128 12.10 -4.66 -1.60
C LEU A 128 12.48 -5.50 -0.38
N LEU A 129 12.98 -4.86 0.68
CA LEU A 129 13.24 -5.52 1.97
C LEU A 129 11.96 -6.16 2.53
N GLY A 130 10.86 -5.39 2.52
CA GLY A 130 9.54 -5.86 2.93
C GLY A 130 9.04 -7.04 2.09
N CYS A 131 9.27 -7.02 0.77
CA CYS A 131 8.94 -8.15 -0.10
C CYS A 131 9.78 -9.39 0.20
N GLY A 132 11.09 -9.22 0.41
CA GLY A 132 11.99 -10.32 0.79
C GLY A 132 11.57 -10.96 2.12
N ALA A 133 11.34 -10.12 3.15
CA ALA A 133 10.85 -10.54 4.45
C ALA A 133 9.48 -11.21 4.34
N GLY A 134 8.55 -10.64 3.56
CA GLY A 134 7.22 -11.20 3.32
C GLY A 134 7.27 -12.59 2.70
N CYS A 135 8.13 -12.79 1.68
CA CYS A 135 8.38 -14.10 1.08
C CYS A 135 8.94 -15.12 2.08
N ALA A 136 9.88 -14.71 2.95
CA ALA A 136 10.45 -15.58 3.97
C ALA A 136 9.41 -15.96 5.04
N ILE A 137 8.68 -14.97 5.57
CA ILE A 137 7.62 -15.16 6.57
C ILE A 137 6.49 -16.02 6.01
N ARG A 138 6.12 -15.84 4.72
CA ARG A 138 5.05 -16.63 4.08
C ARG A 138 5.30 -18.14 4.16
N LYS A 139 6.56 -18.57 4.08
CA LYS A 139 6.93 -19.98 4.19
C LYS A 139 6.68 -20.55 5.58
N GLN A 140 6.80 -19.73 6.62
CA GLN A 140 6.69 -20.16 8.02
C GLN A 140 5.30 -19.89 8.62
N SER A 141 4.65 -18.80 8.20
CA SER A 141 3.52 -18.22 8.91
C SER A 141 2.57 -17.49 7.96
N ARG A 142 1.96 -18.25 7.03
CA ARG A 142 1.00 -17.71 6.04
C ARG A 142 -0.21 -17.04 6.70
N TRP A 143 -0.56 -17.44 7.92
CA TRP A 143 -1.70 -16.87 8.63
C TRP A 143 -1.58 -15.37 8.89
N LEU A 144 -0.36 -14.84 9.01
CA LEU A 144 -0.13 -13.40 9.24
C LEU A 144 -0.66 -12.54 8.08
N PHE A 145 -0.64 -13.08 6.86
CA PHE A 145 -1.10 -12.37 5.66
C PHE A 145 -2.60 -12.50 5.41
N GLN A 146 -3.35 -13.16 6.31
CA GLN A 146 -4.81 -13.20 6.21
C GLN A 146 -5.41 -11.79 6.23
N PRO A 147 -6.47 -11.51 5.44
CA PRO A 147 -6.99 -10.15 5.24
C PRO A 147 -7.21 -9.34 6.52
N ARG A 148 -7.89 -9.92 7.52
CA ARG A 148 -8.21 -9.25 8.80
C ARG A 148 -6.97 -9.01 9.66
N ARG A 149 -6.05 -9.99 9.70
CA ARG A 149 -4.83 -9.91 10.52
C ARG A 149 -3.86 -8.90 9.93
N MET A 150 -3.70 -8.91 8.61
CA MET A 150 -2.90 -7.92 7.91
C MET A 150 -3.46 -6.51 8.12
N LEU A 151 -4.78 -6.33 8.16
CA LEU A 151 -5.37 -5.03 8.47
C LEU A 151 -4.95 -4.51 9.85
N ILE A 152 -4.99 -5.37 10.87
CA ILE A 152 -4.55 -5.02 12.24
C ILE A 152 -3.06 -4.67 12.24
N ILE A 153 -2.22 -5.49 11.60
CA ILE A 153 -0.77 -5.26 11.50
C ILE A 153 -0.50 -3.91 10.81
N THR A 154 -1.17 -3.63 9.69
CA THR A 154 -1.06 -2.36 8.96
C THR A 154 -1.45 -1.17 9.84
N ALA A 155 -2.58 -1.26 10.56
CA ALA A 155 -3.04 -0.18 11.43
C ALA A 155 -2.03 0.12 12.56
N ILE A 156 -1.52 -0.93 13.22
CA ILE A 156 -0.52 -0.80 14.28
C ILE A 156 0.78 -0.21 13.71
N PHE A 157 1.27 -0.75 12.59
CA PHE A 157 2.48 -0.25 11.94
C PHE A 157 2.37 1.24 11.59
N LEU A 158 1.27 1.67 10.96
CA LEU A 158 1.08 3.07 10.58
C LEU A 158 0.91 4.00 11.79
N ALA A 159 0.27 3.54 12.87
CA ALA A 159 0.22 4.29 14.12
C ALA A 159 1.63 4.52 14.70
N PHE A 160 2.49 3.48 14.69
CA PHE A 160 3.89 3.64 15.11
C PHE A 160 4.69 4.54 14.18
N VAL A 161 4.43 4.51 12.86
CA VAL A 161 5.07 5.44 11.91
C VAL A 161 4.66 6.88 12.21
N SER A 162 3.37 7.15 12.46
CA SER A 162 2.88 8.50 12.81
C SER A 162 3.50 9.02 14.12
N ILE A 163 3.47 8.21 15.18
CA ILE A 163 4.04 8.59 16.48
C ILE A 163 5.57 8.73 16.37
N GLY A 164 6.24 7.78 15.72
CA GLY A 164 7.69 7.80 15.55
C GLY A 164 8.15 9.03 14.77
N TRP A 165 7.44 9.39 13.70
CA TRP A 165 7.72 10.61 12.95
C TRP A 165 7.62 11.85 13.84
N GLU A 166 6.56 11.98 14.62
CA GLU A 166 6.30 13.17 15.43
C GLU A 166 7.16 13.28 16.69
N VAL A 167 7.50 12.15 17.32
CA VAL A 167 8.25 12.12 18.59
C VAL A 167 9.75 12.00 18.36
N TYR A 168 10.18 11.25 17.33
CA TYR A 168 11.59 10.92 17.13
C TYR A 168 12.23 11.64 15.95
N THR A 169 11.51 11.94 14.87
CA THR A 169 12.12 12.55 13.68
C THR A 169 11.94 14.06 13.67
N GLN A 170 10.70 14.53 13.74
CA GLN A 170 10.33 15.94 13.59
C GLN A 170 10.96 16.92 14.62
N PRO A 171 11.23 16.52 15.88
CA PRO A 171 11.89 17.42 16.83
C PRO A 171 13.37 17.68 16.51
N PHE A 172 14.00 16.87 15.66
CA PHE A 172 15.45 16.91 15.42
C PHE A 172 15.82 17.24 13.97
N GLU A 173 14.90 17.05 13.02
CA GLU A 173 15.17 17.25 11.59
C GLU A 173 14.51 18.51 11.02
N HIS A 174 15.16 19.10 10.01
CA HIS A 174 14.59 20.18 9.23
C HIS A 174 13.54 19.63 8.27
N VAL A 175 12.28 19.78 8.63
CA VAL A 175 11.17 19.30 7.80
C VAL A 175 10.61 20.46 6.98
N TYR A 176 10.53 20.29 5.66
CA TYR A 176 9.97 21.29 4.72
C TYR A 176 10.65 22.66 4.78
N GLN A 177 11.99 22.68 4.88
CA GLN A 177 12.80 23.90 4.98
C GLN A 177 12.52 24.73 6.24
N LYS A 178 11.74 24.21 7.19
CA LYS A 178 11.54 24.82 8.50
C LYS A 178 12.51 24.20 9.53
N PRO A 179 12.91 24.97 10.55
CA PRO A 179 13.74 24.43 11.62
C PRO A 179 13.01 23.32 12.39
N PRO A 180 13.74 22.47 13.12
CA PRO A 180 13.15 21.50 14.03
C PRO A 180 12.19 22.19 14.99
N ARG A 181 11.02 21.60 15.21
CA ARG A 181 9.91 22.28 15.90
C ARG A 181 10.07 22.34 17.42
N GLY A 182 10.76 21.37 18.02
CA GLY A 182 10.87 21.25 19.48
C GLY A 182 9.56 20.89 20.20
N TYR A 183 8.48 20.56 19.47
CA TYR A 183 7.21 20.10 20.03
C TYR A 183 6.52 19.08 19.09
N VAL A 184 5.57 18.33 19.65
CA VAL A 184 4.74 17.34 18.94
C VAL A 184 3.51 18.01 18.34
N GLN A 185 3.24 17.80 17.06
CA GLN A 185 2.01 18.29 16.43
C GLN A 185 0.85 17.32 16.66
N PHE A 186 0.18 17.45 17.81
CA PHE A 186 -0.96 16.60 18.16
C PHE A 186 -2.11 16.67 17.16
N ALA A 187 -2.35 17.82 16.52
CA ALA A 187 -3.35 17.91 15.46
C ALA A 187 -3.03 17.01 14.26
N GLN A 188 -1.75 16.93 13.86
CA GLN A 188 -1.31 16.06 12.79
C GLN A 188 -1.41 14.59 13.19
N VAL A 189 -0.95 14.23 14.40
CA VAL A 189 -1.12 12.87 14.94
C VAL A 189 -2.60 12.47 14.92
N LEU A 190 -3.49 13.33 15.41
CA LEU A 190 -4.92 13.07 15.40
C LEU A 190 -5.45 12.84 13.98
N CYS A 191 -5.06 13.67 13.00
CA CYS A 191 -5.42 13.49 11.60
C CYS A 191 -4.91 12.16 11.03
N ASP A 192 -3.68 11.77 11.33
CA ASP A 192 -3.12 10.48 10.92
C ASP A 192 -3.97 9.32 11.47
N PHE A 193 -4.31 9.35 12.77
CA PHE A 193 -5.14 8.32 13.41
C PHE A 193 -6.57 8.26 12.86
N VAL A 194 -7.18 9.42 12.57
CA VAL A 194 -8.50 9.47 11.92
C VAL A 194 -8.40 8.89 10.51
N GLY A 195 -7.34 9.21 9.75
CA GLY A 195 -7.09 8.67 8.42
C GLY A 195 -6.93 7.15 8.44
N ILE A 196 -6.16 6.64 9.42
CA ILE A 196 -5.99 5.20 9.67
C ILE A 196 -7.35 4.56 9.95
N ALA A 197 -8.17 5.13 10.82
CA ALA A 197 -9.48 4.59 11.18
C ALA A 197 -10.44 4.52 9.99
N ILE A 198 -10.50 5.56 9.16
CA ILE A 198 -11.31 5.58 7.94
C ILE A 198 -10.79 4.52 6.95
N GLY A 199 -9.48 4.48 6.70
CA GLY A 199 -8.86 3.47 5.84
C GLY A 199 -9.17 2.06 6.30
N CYS A 200 -9.09 1.81 7.61
CA CYS A 200 -9.44 0.52 8.20
C CYS A 200 -10.91 0.15 7.99
N THR A 201 -11.80 1.13 8.10
CA THR A 201 -13.24 0.94 7.89
C THR A 201 -13.53 0.54 6.44
N LEU A 202 -12.88 1.18 5.47
CA LEU A 202 -12.99 0.85 4.04
C LEU A 202 -12.49 -0.57 3.73
N VAL A 203 -11.31 -0.94 4.23
CA VAL A 203 -10.78 -2.30 4.04
C VAL A 203 -11.66 -3.34 4.72
N ASN A 204 -12.10 -3.09 5.96
CA ASN A 204 -12.97 -4.02 6.68
C ASN A 204 -14.32 -4.21 5.97
N HIS A 205 -14.87 -3.13 5.38
CA HIS A 205 -16.07 -3.23 4.55
C HIS A 205 -15.84 -4.14 3.33
N LEU A 206 -14.71 -3.97 2.63
CA LEU A 206 -14.34 -4.86 1.52
C LEU A 206 -14.22 -6.32 1.99
N ILE A 207 -13.50 -6.57 3.09
CA ILE A 207 -13.31 -7.92 3.63
C ILE A 207 -14.66 -8.58 3.92
N ARG A 208 -15.56 -7.89 4.63
CA ARG A 208 -16.91 -8.41 4.92
C ARG A 208 -17.71 -8.68 3.66
N ARG A 209 -17.61 -7.80 2.65
CA ARG A 209 -18.29 -7.99 1.37
C ARG A 209 -17.78 -9.26 0.67
N LEU A 210 -16.47 -9.47 0.63
CA LEU A 210 -15.88 -10.68 0.06
C LEU A 210 -16.34 -11.92 0.83
N GLU A 211 -16.28 -11.89 2.17
CA GLU A 211 -16.75 -13.01 3.00
C GLU A 211 -18.23 -13.35 2.74
N SER A 212 -19.10 -12.34 2.61
CA SER A 212 -20.53 -12.53 2.33
C SER A 212 -20.81 -13.17 0.96
N GLN A 213 -19.89 -13.01 0.01
CA GLN A 213 -19.97 -13.62 -1.32
C GLN A 213 -19.40 -15.06 -1.35
N GLY A 214 -19.09 -15.64 -0.18
CA GLY A 214 -18.54 -16.98 -0.06
C GLY A 214 -17.03 -17.05 -0.26
N PHE A 215 -16.33 -15.91 -0.34
CA PHE A 215 -14.86 -15.86 -0.32
C PHE A 215 -14.38 -16.04 1.13
N THR A 216 -14.50 -17.26 1.64
CA THR A 216 -13.93 -17.64 2.92
C THR A 216 -12.43 -17.91 2.73
N ASN A 217 -11.62 -17.58 3.75
CA ASN A 217 -10.20 -17.93 3.78
C ASN A 217 -10.06 -19.40 3.35
N PRO A 218 -9.31 -19.71 2.28
CA PRO A 218 -9.15 -21.09 1.87
C PRO A 218 -8.55 -21.85 3.05
N THR A 219 -9.29 -22.83 3.58
CA THR A 219 -8.72 -23.95 4.30
C THR A 219 -7.68 -24.54 3.35
N THR A 220 -6.41 -24.30 3.65
CA THR A 220 -5.24 -24.44 2.79
C THR A 220 -5.23 -25.76 2.00
N PRO A 221 -5.35 -25.73 0.66
CA PRO A 221 -4.70 -26.74 -0.17
C PRO A 221 -3.22 -26.37 -0.29
N ASP A 222 -2.37 -27.37 -0.11
CA ASP A 222 -0.92 -27.24 -0.11
C ASP A 222 -0.41 -27.02 -1.55
N CYS A 223 -0.38 -25.76 -2.01
CA CYS A 223 0.13 -25.38 -3.34
C CYS A 223 1.66 -25.25 -3.36
N THR A 224 2.38 -26.21 -2.77
CA THR A 224 3.85 -26.26 -2.82
C THR A 224 4.39 -26.74 -4.17
N SER A 225 3.54 -27.25 -5.08
CA SER A 225 4.00 -27.69 -6.40
C SER A 225 4.10 -26.52 -7.41
N THR A 226 5.31 -26.28 -7.90
CA THR A 226 5.61 -25.36 -9.01
C THR A 226 4.85 -25.70 -10.30
N HIS A 227 4.38 -26.94 -10.46
CA HIS A 227 3.52 -27.35 -11.57
C HIS A 227 2.09 -26.80 -11.49
N GLY A 228 1.53 -26.59 -10.29
CA GLY A 228 0.23 -25.92 -10.15
C GLY A 228 0.28 -24.47 -10.62
N PHE A 229 1.41 -23.80 -10.34
CA PHE A 229 1.63 -22.39 -10.67
C PHE A 229 1.63 -22.10 -12.18
N ALA A 230 2.42 -22.85 -12.96
CA ALA A 230 2.48 -22.64 -14.41
C ALA A 230 1.09 -22.85 -15.07
N LYS A 231 0.32 -23.80 -14.54
CA LYS A 231 -1.02 -24.14 -15.05
C LYS A 231 -2.05 -23.06 -14.72
N GLU A 232 -2.04 -22.52 -13.50
CA GLU A 232 -2.94 -21.41 -13.10
C GLU A 232 -2.59 -20.09 -13.80
N LEU A 233 -1.30 -19.77 -13.94
CA LEU A 233 -0.85 -18.59 -14.66
C LEU A 233 -1.25 -18.67 -16.14
N TRP A 234 -1.01 -19.81 -16.78
CA TRP A 234 -1.44 -20.04 -18.16
C TRP A 234 -2.95 -19.94 -18.33
N ALA A 235 -3.73 -20.47 -17.38
CA ALA A 235 -5.18 -20.36 -17.39
C ALA A 235 -5.65 -18.89 -17.27
N MET A 236 -5.08 -18.09 -16.38
CA MET A 236 -5.40 -16.66 -16.25
C MET A 236 -5.05 -15.86 -17.50
N VAL A 237 -3.86 -16.08 -18.08
CA VAL A 237 -3.43 -15.42 -19.32
C VAL A 237 -4.36 -15.82 -20.47
N SER A 238 -4.68 -17.10 -20.59
CA SER A 238 -5.55 -17.63 -21.64
C SER A 238 -6.98 -17.08 -21.54
N MET A 239 -7.55 -17.00 -20.33
CA MET A 239 -8.89 -16.43 -20.11
C MET A 239 -8.94 -14.92 -20.40
N THR A 240 -7.90 -14.18 -19.99
CA THR A 240 -7.78 -12.74 -20.28
C THR A 240 -7.68 -12.51 -21.79
N ALA A 241 -6.83 -13.27 -22.48
CA ALA A 241 -6.69 -13.21 -23.93
C ALA A 241 -7.98 -13.59 -24.67
N ALA A 242 -8.75 -14.57 -24.17
CA ALA A 242 -10.03 -14.96 -24.74
C ALA A 242 -11.09 -13.86 -24.61
N ARG A 243 -11.17 -13.17 -23.46
CA ARG A 243 -12.08 -12.03 -23.27
C ARG A 243 -11.74 -10.84 -24.16
N PHE A 244 -10.45 -10.57 -24.38
CA PHE A 244 -10.01 -9.51 -25.30
C PHE A 244 -10.33 -9.80 -26.77
N ARG A 245 -10.47 -11.08 -27.18
CA ARG A 245 -10.90 -11.44 -28.54
C ARG A 245 -12.41 -11.33 -28.77
N GLN A 246 -13.19 -11.15 -27.70
CA GLN A 246 -14.65 -11.01 -27.76
C GLN A 246 -15.11 -9.56 -27.70
N LEU A 247 -14.18 -8.62 -27.53
CA LEU A 247 -14.37 -7.17 -27.60
C LEU A 247 -13.84 -6.67 -28.95
#